data_AF-A0A3D5Q559-F1
#
_entry.id   AF-A0A3D5Q559-F1
#
_cell.length_a   1.000
_cell.length_b   1.000
_cell.length_c   1.000
_cell.angle_alpha   90.00
_cell.angle_beta   90.00
_cell.angle_gamma   90.00
#
_symmetry.space_group_name_H-M   'P 1'
#
loop_
_entity.id
_entity.type
_entity.pdbx_description
1 polymer ?
#
loop_
_entity_poly.entity_id
_entity_poly.type
_entity_poly.pdbx_seq_one_letter_code
_entity_poly.pdbx_strand_id
1 'polypeptide(L)' 'DLWRTIPRPEDDEHTGQKRRRFPDEPQENILYFIEKNAPLLDTWQREIIRIVRKLGQYFYPQR' A
#
# COMPACT_ATOMS: atom_id res chain seq x y z
N ASP A 1 -23.24 4.19 -9.86
CA ASP A 1 -24.01 3.22 -9.06
C ASP A 1 -23.18 2.11 -8.40
N LEU A 2 -22.01 1.75 -8.95
CA LEU A 2 -21.22 0.60 -8.51
C LEU A 2 -20.57 0.72 -7.10
N TRP A 3 -20.61 1.89 -6.48
CA TRP A 3 -19.91 2.16 -5.20
C TRP A 3 -20.79 1.97 -3.95
N ARG A 4 -22.07 1.59 -4.09
CA ARG A 4 -23.02 1.47 -2.98
C ARG A 4 -23.03 0.10 -2.28
N THR A 5 -22.37 -0.91 -2.85
CA THR A 5 -22.39 -2.29 -2.34
C THR A 5 -21.17 -2.67 -1.51
N ILE A 6 -20.22 -1.76 -1.29
CA ILE A 6 -19.07 -2.03 -0.42
C ILE A 6 -19.57 -2.03 1.03
N PRO A 7 -19.48 -3.17 1.76
CA PRO A 7 -19.81 -3.22 3.17
C PRO A 7 -18.99 -2.17 3.90
N ARG A 8 -19.65 -1.25 4.59
CA ARG A 8 -18.97 -0.35 5.51
C ARG A 8 -18.58 -1.20 6.71
N PRO A 9 -17.28 -1.32 7.06
CA PRO A 9 -16.92 -1.97 8.30
C PRO A 9 -17.65 -1.23 9.41
N GLU A 10 -18.47 -1.96 10.16
CA GLU A 10 -19.07 -1.47 11.39
C GLU A 10 -17.91 -0.96 12.25
N ASP A 11 -18.11 0.22 12.83
CA ASP A 11 -17.10 0.89 13.64
C ASP A 11 -16.49 -0.11 14.63
N ASP A 12 -15.20 -0.41 14.46
CA ASP A 12 -14.33 -1.12 15.42
C ASP A 12 -14.19 -0.25 16.70
N GLU A 13 -15.31 0.10 17.33
CA GLU A 13 -15.36 0.38 18.75
C GLU A 13 -15.07 -0.96 19.46
N HIS A 14 -14.24 -0.94 20.50
CA HIS A 14 -13.70 -2.10 21.24
C HIS A 14 -12.36 -2.69 20.76
N THR A 15 -11.27 -1.96 21.02
CA THR A 15 -10.22 -2.44 21.96
C THR A 15 -9.21 -1.32 22.24
N GLY A 16 -8.94 -1.06 23.53
CA GLY A 16 -8.16 0.06 24.08
C GLY A 16 -6.65 0.09 23.78
N GLN A 17 -6.24 -0.19 22.55
CA GLN A 17 -4.92 0.14 22.04
C GLN A 17 -5.12 0.99 20.80
N LYS A 18 -4.75 2.27 20.85
CA LYS A 18 -4.61 3.06 19.61
C LYS A 18 -3.73 2.25 18.67
N ARG A 19 -4.29 1.68 17.58
CA ARG A 19 -3.50 0.99 16.56
C ARG A 19 -2.36 1.94 16.21
N ARG A 20 -1.12 1.52 16.47
CA ARG A 20 0.05 2.36 16.17
C ARG A 20 -0.03 2.69 14.68
N ARG A 21 0.07 3.97 14.37
CA ARG A 21 0.07 4.44 12.98
C ARG A 21 1.22 3.74 12.28
N PHE A 22 0.92 2.97 11.26
CA PHE A 22 1.92 2.30 10.45
C PHE A 22 1.69 2.66 8.98
N PRO A 23 2.72 3.15 8.29
CA PRO A 23 4.06 3.51 8.80
C PRO A 23 4.05 4.72 9.75
N ASP A 24 5.08 4.86 10.59
CA ASP A 24 5.23 6.00 11.51
C ASP A 24 5.28 7.33 10.75
N GLU A 25 5.91 7.32 9.57
CA GLU A 25 5.99 8.45 8.65
C GLU A 25 5.39 8.11 7.27
N PRO A 26 4.69 9.05 6.62
CA PRO A 26 4.22 8.88 5.25
C PRO A 26 5.37 8.55 4.29
N GLN A 27 5.12 7.62 3.38
CA GLN A 27 6.11 7.19 2.38
C GLN A 27 5.77 7.79 1.02
N GLU A 28 6.73 8.46 0.39
CA GLU A 28 6.57 9.01 -0.96
C GLU A 28 6.44 7.89 -2.00
N ASN A 29 7.28 6.85 -1.90
CA ASN A 29 7.25 5.72 -2.82
C ASN A 29 6.37 4.58 -2.30
N ILE A 30 5.07 4.66 -2.60
CA ILE A 30 4.08 3.66 -2.18
C ILE A 30 4.42 2.26 -2.71
N LEU A 31 4.89 2.15 -3.97
CA LEU A 31 5.24 0.85 -4.56
C LEU A 31 6.43 0.20 -3.84
N TYR A 32 7.44 0.99 -3.48
CA TYR A 32 8.57 0.53 -2.69
C TYR A 32 8.13 0.11 -1.28
N PHE A 33 7.25 0.88 -0.66
CA PHE A 33 6.72 0.57 0.65
C PHE A 33 6.00 -0.79 0.66
N ILE A 34 5.13 -1.06 -0.32
CA ILE A 34 4.41 -2.33 -0.45
C ILE A 34 5.40 -3.48 -0.73
N GLU A 35 6.36 -3.29 -1.63
CA GLU A 35 7.41 -4.28 -1.94
C GLU A 35 8.11 -4.81 -0.67
N LYS A 36 8.36 -3.91 0.30
CA LYS A 36 9.06 -4.23 1.55
C LYS A 36 8.16 -4.70 2.70
N ASN A 37 6.95 -4.16 2.80
CA ASN A 37 6.13 -4.31 4.00
C ASN A 37 4.89 -5.20 3.81
N ALA A 38 4.69 -5.82 2.64
CA ALA A 38 3.57 -6.73 2.41
C ALA A 38 3.98 -8.20 2.59
N PRO A 39 3.90 -8.80 3.79
CA PRO A 39 4.37 -10.18 4.04
C PRO A 39 3.56 -11.25 3.30
N LEU A 40 2.30 -10.94 2.94
CA LEU A 40 1.40 -11.87 2.26
C LEU A 40 1.69 -12.04 0.76
N LEU A 41 2.62 -11.27 0.21
CA LEU A 41 2.98 -11.38 -1.21
C LEU A 41 4.01 -12.48 -1.44
N ASP A 42 3.69 -13.35 -2.41
CA ASP A 42 4.64 -14.30 -2.99
C ASP A 42 5.80 -13.57 -3.67
N THR A 43 6.93 -14.27 -3.83
CA THR A 43 8.13 -13.72 -4.48
C THR A 43 7.85 -13.12 -5.85
N TRP A 44 7.07 -13.80 -6.70
CA TRP A 44 6.76 -13.31 -8.05
C TRP A 44 5.87 -12.06 -8.06
N GLN A 45 5.01 -11.89 -7.05
CA GLN A 45 4.17 -10.69 -6.92
C GLN A 45 5.02 -9.47 -6.55
N ARG A 46 6.02 -9.65 -5.68
CA ARG A 46 7.00 -8.60 -5.38
C ARG A 46 7.80 -8.20 -6.61
N GLU A 47 8.13 -9.17 -7.46
CA GLU A 47 8.83 -8.90 -8.73
C GLU A 47 7.99 -8.04 -9.67
N ILE A 48 6.68 -8.27 -9.78
CA ILE A 48 5.79 -7.39 -10.57
C ILE A 48 5.80 -5.97 -10.01
N ILE A 49 5.66 -5.81 -8.69
CA ILE A 49 5.71 -4.48 -8.04
C ILE A 49 7.05 -3.79 -8.33
N ARG A 50 8.16 -4.53 -8.24
CA ARG A 50 9.50 -4.03 -8.55
C ARG A 50 9.63 -3.57 -10.00
N ILE A 51 9.10 -4.34 -10.95
CA ILE A 51 9.10 -3.99 -12.38
C ILE A 51 8.27 -2.73 -12.61
N VAL A 52 7.03 -2.68 -12.11
CA VAL A 52 6.14 -1.51 -12.25
C VAL A 52 6.78 -0.27 -11.62
N ARG A 53 7.41 -0.40 -10.45
CA ARG A 53 8.13 0.70 -9.80
C ARG A 53 9.27 1.23 -10.66
N LYS A 54 10.09 0.36 -11.23
CA LYS A 54 11.18 0.76 -12.14
C LYS A 54 10.64 1.40 -13.42
N LEU A 55 9.55 0.86 -13.99
CA LEU A 55 8.91 1.44 -15.16
C LEU A 55 8.33 2.83 -14.87
N GLY A 56 7.74 3.03 -13.70
CA GLY A 56 7.24 4.33 -13.23
C GLY A 56 8.30 5.43 -13.25
N GLN A 57 9.57 5.09 -13.01
CA GLN A 57 10.67 6.06 -13.00
C GLN A 57 10.91 6.71 -14.37
N TYR A 58 10.56 6.05 -15.48
CA TYR A 58 10.68 6.64 -16.81
C TYR A 58 9.77 7.85 -17.02
N PHE A 59 8.68 7.93 -16.24
CA PHE A 59 7.74 9.05 -16.31
C PHE A 59 8.14 10.22 -15.39
N TYR A 60 9.22 10.09 -14.63
CA TYR A 60 9.74 11.23 -13.88
C TYR A 60 10.30 12.30 -14.82
N PRO A 61 10.14 13.59 -14.48
CA PRO A 61 10.67 14.68 -15.28
C PRO A 61 12.18 14.50 -15.45
N GLN A 62 12.63 14.37 -16.70
CA GLN A 62 14.06 14.37 -17.03
C GLN A 62 14.49 15.83 -17.14
N ARG A 63 15.52 16.23 -16.40
CA ARG A 63 16.12 17.57 -16.49
C ARG A 63 17.21 17.61 -17.55
#